data_AF-A0AAN4RNW2-F1
#
_entry.id   AF-A0AAN4RNW2-F1
#
_cell.length_a   1.000
_cell.length_b   1.000
_cell.length_c   1.000
_cell.angle_alpha   90.00
_cell.angle_beta   90.00
_cell.angle_gamma   90.00
#
_symmetry.space_group_name_H-M   'P 1'
#
loop_
_entity.id
_entity.type
_entity.pdbx_description
1 polymer ?
#
loop_
_entity_poly.entity_id
_entity_poly.type
_entity_poly.pdbx_seq_one_letter_code
_entity_poly.pdbx_strand_id
1 'polypeptide(L)'
;MADSSKVNEFITYYENNKFNNKEKFMLMIVIISSFDDYLSEGIGTEEIRIWNRIKQNILKDDKLHTTTLYTIRQEFTPRGEV
;
A
#
# COMPACT_ATOMS: atom_id res chain seq x y z
N MET A 1 7.71 -16.20 -1.70
CA MET A 1 8.55 -15.31 -2.54
C MET A 1 7.64 -14.24 -3.11
N ALA A 2 6.98 -13.53 -2.21
CA ALA A 2 6.39 -12.24 -2.53
C ALA A 2 7.57 -11.27 -2.63
N ASP A 3 8.18 -11.22 -3.81
CA ASP A 3 9.37 -10.42 -4.07
C ASP A 3 8.99 -8.93 -4.00
N SER A 4 9.78 -8.10 -3.32
CA SER A 4 9.59 -6.63 -3.24
C SER A 4 9.42 -6.00 -4.64
N SER A 5 10.00 -6.63 -5.66
CA SER A 5 9.83 -6.34 -7.08
C SER A 5 8.36 -6.34 -7.54
N LYS A 6 7.55 -7.30 -7.11
CA LYS A 6 6.14 -7.43 -7.52
C LYS A 6 5.26 -6.32 -6.94
N VAL A 7 5.51 -5.94 -5.68
CA VAL A 7 4.83 -4.80 -5.05
C VAL A 7 5.20 -3.50 -5.77
N ASN A 8 6.49 -3.35 -6.13
CA ASN A 8 6.97 -2.21 -6.90
C ASN A 8 6.36 -2.13 -8.31
N GLU A 9 6.16 -3.25 -9.00
CA GLU A 9 5.46 -3.30 -10.28
C GLU A 9 4.02 -2.81 -10.16
N PHE A 10 3.27 -3.28 -9.15
CA PHE A 10 1.89 -2.84 -8.94
C PHE A 10 1.79 -1.35 -8.63
N ILE A 11 2.67 -0.82 -7.79
CA ILE A 11 2.73 0.63 -7.50
C ILE A 11 3.05 1.41 -8.77
N THR A 12 4.03 0.96 -9.56
CA THR A 12 4.41 1.62 -10.81
C THR A 12 3.27 1.57 -11.84
N TYR A 13 2.52 0.46 -11.88
CA TYR A 13 1.34 0.33 -12.72
C TYR A 13 0.22 1.30 -12.26
N TYR A 14 -0.02 1.40 -10.95
CA TYR A 14 -0.96 2.35 -10.35
C TYR A 14 -0.63 3.81 -10.70
N GLU A 15 0.64 4.19 -10.64
CA GLU A 15 1.12 5.56 -10.84
C GLU A 15 1.04 6.04 -12.30
N ASN A 16 1.26 5.13 -13.27
CA ASN A 16 1.48 5.50 -14.67
C ASN A 16 0.28 5.24 -15.59
N ASN A 17 -0.75 4.55 -15.13
CA ASN A 17 -1.92 4.21 -15.96
C ASN A 17 -3.15 5.02 -15.58
N LYS A 18 -4.05 5.20 -16.57
CA LYS A 18 -5.36 5.82 -16.33
C LYS A 18 -6.34 4.74 -15.90
N PHE A 19 -6.90 4.92 -14.71
CA PHE A 19 -7.93 4.06 -14.14
C PHE A 19 -9.18 4.87 -13.85
N ASN A 20 -10.33 4.21 -13.89
CA ASN A 20 -11.50 4.75 -13.20
C ASN A 20 -11.36 4.56 -11.68
N ASN A 21 -12.21 5.24 -10.90
CA ASN A 21 -12.14 5.20 -9.44
C ASN A 21 -12.22 3.77 -8.87
N LYS A 22 -13.05 2.90 -9.45
CA LYS A 22 -13.23 1.52 -8.96
C LYS A 22 -11.98 0.69 -9.18
N GLU A 23 -11.40 0.74 -10.38
CA GLU A 23 -10.15 0.05 -10.72
C GLU A 23 -9.00 0.53 -9.84
N LYS A 24 -8.88 1.85 -9.68
CA LYS A 24 -7.84 2.48 -8.86
C LYS A 24 -7.97 2.06 -7.40
N PHE A 25 -9.18 2.05 -6.84
CA PHE A 25 -9.44 1.58 -5.49
C PHE A 25 -9.08 0.10 -5.30
N MET A 26 -9.54 -0.76 -6.21
CA MET A 26 -9.29 -2.20 -6.14
C MET A 26 -7.80 -2.53 -6.25
N LEU A 27 -7.07 -1.85 -7.15
CA LEU A 27 -5.63 -2.03 -7.29
C LEU A 27 -4.87 -1.60 -6.03
N MET A 28 -5.28 -0.52 -5.36
CA MET A 28 -4.66 -0.11 -4.10
C MET A 28 -4.84 -1.16 -3.00
N ILE A 29 -6.01 -1.80 -2.90
CA ILE A 29 -6.23 -2.91 -1.95
C ILE A 29 -5.27 -4.07 -2.23
N VAL A 30 -5.10 -4.43 -3.51
CA VAL A 30 -4.16 -5.49 -3.93
C VAL A 30 -2.71 -5.12 -3.57
N ILE A 31 -2.31 -3.86 -3.78
CA ILE A 31 -0.98 -3.36 -3.41
C ILE A 31 -0.74 -3.49 -1.91
N ILE A 32 -1.70 -3.06 -1.07
CA ILE A 32 -1.59 -3.14 0.38
C ILE A 32 -1.49 -4.60 0.85
N SER A 33 -2.36 -5.47 0.32
CA SER A 33 -2.35 -6.90 0.68
C SER A 33 -1.03 -7.57 0.29
N SER A 34 -0.52 -7.26 -0.91
CA SER A 34 0.78 -7.79 -1.38
C SER A 34 1.96 -7.24 -0.57
N PHE A 35 1.85 -6.00 -0.08
CA PHE A 35 2.84 -5.40 0.79
C PHE A 35 2.84 -6.06 2.18
N ASP A 36 1.66 -6.38 2.73
CA ASP A 36 1.53 -7.11 3.99
C ASP A 36 2.15 -8.53 3.89
N ASP A 37 1.85 -9.25 2.81
CA ASP A 37 2.48 -10.54 2.50
C ASP A 37 4.02 -10.41 2.45
N TYR A 38 4.54 -9.36 1.80
CA TYR A 38 5.96 -9.09 1.72
C TYR A 38 6.59 -8.81 3.10
N LEU A 39 5.93 -8.03 3.97
CA LEU A 39 6.40 -7.76 5.33
C LEU A 39 6.51 -9.03 6.18
N SER A 40 5.65 -10.02 5.93
CA SER A 40 5.67 -11.30 6.64
C SER A 40 6.89 -12.16 6.33
N GLU A 41 7.58 -11.90 5.20
CA GLU A 41 8.76 -12.67 4.74
C GLU A 41 10.10 -12.14 5.31
N GLY A 42 10.13 -10.99 6.01
CA GLY A 42 11.32 -10.44 6.69
C GLY A 42 11.39 -8.90 6.65
N ILE A 43 12.23 -8.28 7.50
CA ILE A 43 12.35 -6.82 7.62
C ILE A 43 13.74 -6.36 7.16
N GLY A 44 13.81 -5.60 6.06
CA GLY A 44 14.96 -4.85 5.55
C GLY A 44 14.75 -3.33 5.59
N THR A 45 15.41 -2.60 4.68
CA THR A 45 15.27 -1.14 4.52
C THR A 45 14.34 -0.75 3.35
N GLU A 46 13.95 -1.71 2.51
CA GLU A 46 13.18 -1.47 1.29
C GLU A 46 11.67 -1.28 1.59
N GLU A 47 11.18 -1.89 2.66
CA GLU A 47 9.82 -1.82 3.18
C GLU A 47 9.39 -0.39 3.46
N ILE A 48 10.26 0.40 4.10
CA ILE A 48 9.98 1.80 4.44
C ILE A 48 9.79 2.63 3.15
N ARG A 49 10.61 2.37 2.13
CA ARG A 49 10.53 3.09 0.84
C ARG A 49 9.24 2.73 0.11
N ILE A 50 8.90 1.44 0.05
CA ILE A 50 7.67 0.96 -0.58
C ILE A 50 6.44 1.52 0.16
N TRP A 51 6.46 1.49 1.49
CA TRP A 51 5.37 2.02 2.32
C TRP A 51 5.14 3.52 2.12
N ASN A 52 6.22 4.31 2.02
CA ASN A 52 6.11 5.73 1.76
C ASN A 52 5.48 6.03 0.39
N ARG A 53 5.77 5.23 -0.65
CA ARG A 53 5.11 5.35 -1.96
C ARG A 53 3.63 5.02 -1.89
N ILE A 54 3.26 3.95 -1.17
CA ILE A 54 1.86 3.58 -0.96
C ILE A 54 1.10 4.73 -0.28
N LYS A 55 1.65 5.25 0.83
CA LYS A 55 1.09 6.41 1.55
C LYS A 55 0.92 7.64 0.67
N GLN A 56 1.91 7.99 -0.14
CA GLN A 56 1.83 9.14 -1.04
C GLN A 56 0.70 8.98 -2.07
N ASN A 57 0.53 7.79 -2.64
CA ASN A 57 -0.56 7.52 -3.58
C ASN A 57 -1.93 7.58 -2.90
N ILE A 58 -2.05 7.07 -1.67
CA ILE A 58 -3.29 7.16 -0.89
C ILE A 58 -3.63 8.62 -0.56
N LEU A 59 -2.65 9.43 -0.17
CA LEU A 59 -2.85 10.86 0.14
C LEU A 59 -3.20 11.68 -1.11
N LYS A 60 -2.63 11.33 -2.27
CA LYS A 60 -2.96 11.98 -3.55
C LYS A 60 -4.41 11.74 -3.97
N ASP A 61 -4.96 10.58 -3.62
CA ASP A 61 -6.32 10.15 -3.92
C ASP A 61 -7.16 9.99 -2.62
N ASP A 62 -7.02 10.93 -1.68
CA ASP A 62 -7.58 10.86 -0.32
C ASP A 62 -9.09 10.58 -0.27
N LYS A 63 -9.86 11.21 -1.16
CA LYS A 63 -11.32 11.02 -1.30
C LYS A 63 -11.68 9.62 -1.80
N LEU A 64 -10.80 8.97 -2.54
CA LEU A 64 -11.01 7.62 -3.04
C LEU A 64 -10.69 6.57 -1.96
N HIS A 65 -9.68 6.85 -1.15
CA HIS A 65 -9.13 5.90 -0.18
C HIS A 65 -9.49 6.23 1.27
N THR A 66 -10.54 7.02 1.51
CA THR A 66 -10.94 7.42 2.87
C THR A 66 -11.21 6.21 3.76
N THR A 67 -11.86 5.17 3.23
CA THR A 67 -12.07 3.90 3.94
C THR A 67 -10.76 3.13 4.14
N THR A 68 -9.89 3.11 3.14
CA THR A 68 -8.57 2.46 3.21
C THR A 68 -7.69 3.10 4.29
N LEU A 69 -7.69 4.44 4.39
CA LEU A 69 -7.00 5.19 5.44
C LEU A 69 -7.53 4.85 6.84
N TYR A 70 -8.85 4.68 6.98
CA TYR A 70 -9.45 4.27 8.24
C TYR A 70 -8.98 2.87 8.66
N THR A 71 -8.97 1.91 7.73
CA THR A 71 -8.52 0.54 8.00
C THR A 71 -7.02 0.47 8.31
N ILE A 72 -6.17 1.11 7.50
CA ILE A 72 -4.71 1.16 7.72
C ILE A 72 -4.37 1.78 9.08
N ARG A 73 -5.11 2.82 9.50
CA ARG A 73 -4.88 3.47 10.80
C ARG A 73 -5.15 2.53 11.98
N GLN A 74 -6.05 1.56 11.84
CA GLN A 74 -6.36 0.57 12.89
C GLN A 74 -5.32 -0.57 12.92
N GLU A 75 -4.82 -1.01 11.76
CA GLU A 75 -3.89 -2.15 11.68
C GLU A 75 -2.41 -1.76 11.89
N PHE A 76 -2.01 -0.55 11.50
CA PHE A 76 -0.64 -0.04 11.67
C PHE A 76 -0.46 0.89 12.88
N THR A 77 -1.34 0.80 13.88
CA THR A 77 -0.99 1.32 15.22
C THR A 77 0.00 0.33 15.83
N PRO A 78 1.24 0.74 16.19
CA PRO A 78 2.16 -0.14 16.88
C PRO A 78 1.46 -0.67 18.11
N ARG A 79 1.34 -2.01 18.25
CA ARG A 79 0.90 -2.62 19.50
C ARG A 79 1.94 -2.29 20.58
N GLY A 80 1.82 -1.14 21.23
CA GLY A 80 2.78 -0.74 22.25
C GLY A 80 2.85 0.75 22.57
N GLU A 81 1.72 1.42 22.78
CA GLU A 81 1.67 2.58 23.67
C GLU A 81 0.43 2.45 24.57
N VAL A 82 0.63 1.71 25.68
CA VAL A 82 -0.08 1.88 26.95
C VAL A 82 0.95 2.15 28.03
#